data_AF-A0A7V9ELW3-F1
#
_entry.id   AF-A0A7V9ELW3-F1
#
_cell.length_a   1.000
_cell.length_b   1.000
_cell.length_c   1.000
_cell.angle_alpha   90.00
_cell.angle_beta   90.00
_cell.angle_gamma   90.00
#
_symmetry.space_group_name_H-M   'P 1'
#
loop_
_entity.id
_entity.type
_entity.pdbx_description
1 polymer ?
#
loop_
_entity_poly.entity_id
_entity_poly.type
_entity_poly.pdbx_seq_one_letter_code
_entity_poly.pdbx_strand_id
1 'polypeptide(L)'
;MDFRVLRRRRWWVPLARHLRAGGFKTADLNAAGWGALVGTGLVLGAIPVFAIGARARLALPTGVVVTWLALLALDRRRWRNAMTNLGRGNMDRAAVEAAVAELQAKGIAATYWEERWEEDEVPPGEPTLHRGITCRQADVKIATKGLDDQLRAT
;
A
#
# COMPACT_ATOMS: atom_id res chain seq x y z
N MET A 1 -0.65 -10.71 -47.38
CA MET A 1 -0.32 -11.14 -46.01
C MET A 1 -1.40 -10.63 -45.10
N ASP A 2 -2.21 -11.54 -44.55
CA ASP A 2 -3.50 -11.28 -43.93
C ASP A 2 -3.36 -11.38 -42.39
N PHE A 3 -3.26 -10.23 -41.71
CA PHE A 3 -3.17 -10.16 -40.25
C PHE A 3 -4.57 -10.29 -39.64
N ARG A 4 -5.03 -11.52 -39.45
CA ARG A 4 -6.18 -11.81 -38.58
C ARG A 4 -5.81 -11.50 -37.14
N VAL A 5 -6.08 -10.26 -36.75
CA VAL A 5 -6.05 -9.75 -35.38
C VAL A 5 -6.99 -10.62 -34.53
N LEU A 6 -6.39 -11.56 -33.80
CA LEU A 6 -7.04 -12.30 -32.74
C LEU A 6 -7.46 -11.29 -31.66
N ARG A 7 -8.69 -10.78 -31.76
CA ARG A 7 -9.43 -10.17 -30.65
C ARG A 7 -9.62 -11.22 -29.56
N ARG A 8 -8.58 -11.47 -28.77
CA ARG A 8 -8.71 -12.18 -27.49
C ARG A 8 -9.63 -11.35 -26.61
N ARG A 9 -10.86 -11.85 -26.46
CA ARG A 9 -11.88 -11.36 -25.53
C ARG A 9 -11.25 -11.15 -24.15
N ARG A 10 -11.07 -9.87 -23.81
CA ARG A 10 -10.55 -9.34 -22.55
C ARG A 10 -11.60 -9.45 -21.42
N TRP A 11 -12.29 -10.60 -21.32
CA TRP A 11 -13.40 -10.85 -20.39
C TRP A 11 -12.93 -11.30 -18.99
N TRP A 12 -11.62 -11.48 -18.77
CA TRP A 12 -11.07 -11.95 -17.50
C TRP A 12 -10.68 -10.84 -16.51
N VAL A 13 -10.83 -9.57 -16.89
CA VAL A 13 -10.47 -8.43 -16.02
C VAL A 13 -11.39 -8.23 -14.80
N PRO A 14 -12.69 -8.60 -14.77
CA PRO A 14 -13.51 -8.34 -13.60
C PRO A 14 -13.20 -9.25 -12.40
N LEU A 15 -12.67 -10.47 -12.59
CA LEU A 15 -12.43 -11.40 -11.48
C LEU A 15 -11.18 -11.06 -10.66
N ALA A 16 -10.14 -10.52 -11.30
CA ALA A 16 -8.91 -10.14 -10.60
C ALA A 16 -9.12 -9.00 -9.59
N ARG A 17 -10.06 -8.08 -9.86
CA ARG A 17 -10.40 -7.00 -8.92
C ARG A 17 -11.14 -7.49 -7.66
N HIS A 18 -11.78 -8.64 -7.72
CA HIS A 18 -12.45 -9.25 -6.57
C HIS A 18 -11.57 -10.21 -5.78
N LEU A 19 -10.35 -10.51 -6.26
CA LEU A 19 -9.36 -11.32 -5.54
C LEU A 19 -8.46 -10.51 -4.59
N ARG A 20 -8.78 -9.23 -4.32
CA ARG A 20 -8.43 -8.60 -3.02
C ARG A 20 -9.26 -9.19 -1.84
N ALA A 21 -9.76 -10.41 -2.02
CA ALA A 21 -10.48 -11.21 -1.04
C ALA A 21 -9.50 -11.66 0.05
N GLY A 22 -9.21 -10.76 0.98
CA GLY A 22 -8.32 -11.06 2.09
C GLY A 22 -8.07 -9.90 3.02
N GLY A 23 -8.34 -8.65 2.60
CA GLY A 23 -8.15 -7.47 3.46
C GLY A 23 -6.70 -6.99 3.58
N PHE A 24 -5.77 -7.62 2.84
CA PHE A 24 -4.38 -7.19 2.70
C PHE A 24 -4.28 -5.92 1.86
N LYS A 25 -3.49 -4.95 2.32
CA LYS A 25 -3.27 -3.67 1.65
C LYS A 25 -1.99 -3.65 0.82
N THR A 26 -0.97 -4.43 1.17
CA THR A 26 0.33 -4.39 0.48
C THR A 26 0.63 -5.62 -0.38
N ALA A 27 -0.04 -6.75 -0.13
CA ALA A 27 0.24 -8.01 -0.81
C ALA A 27 -0.94 -8.49 -1.66
N ASP A 28 -0.67 -8.82 -2.92
CA ASP A 28 -1.54 -9.63 -3.76
C ASP A 28 -1.13 -11.11 -3.60
N LEU A 29 -1.93 -11.88 -2.84
CA LEU A 29 -1.66 -13.30 -2.62
C LEU A 29 -2.03 -14.11 -3.86
N ASN A 30 -1.01 -14.67 -4.52
CA ASN A 30 -1.19 -15.67 -5.56
C ASN A 30 -1.61 -17.03 -4.95
N ALA A 31 -1.95 -18.00 -5.80
CA ALA A 31 -2.37 -19.34 -5.36
C ALA A 31 -1.35 -20.03 -4.44
N ALA A 32 -0.05 -19.82 -4.69
CA ALA A 32 1.02 -20.35 -3.84
C ALA A 32 1.01 -19.71 -2.44
N GLY A 33 0.78 -18.40 -2.34
CA GLY A 33 0.67 -17.68 -1.06
C GLY A 33 -0.55 -18.12 -0.24
N TRP A 34 -1.69 -18.39 -0.89
CA TRP A 34 -2.85 -18.97 -0.23
C TRP A 34 -2.59 -20.40 0.27
N GLY A 35 -1.92 -21.21 -0.55
CA GLY A 35 -1.51 -22.57 -0.16
C GLY A 35 -0.59 -22.57 1.06
N ALA A 36 0.41 -21.68 1.08
CA ALA A 36 1.31 -21.51 2.22
C ALA A 36 0.56 -21.11 3.50
N LEU A 37 -0.38 -20.15 3.40
CA LEU A 37 -1.19 -19.70 4.54
C LEU A 37 -2.00 -20.85 5.15
N VAL A 38 -2.71 -21.61 4.30
CA VAL A 38 -3.50 -22.76 4.76
C VAL A 38 -2.59 -23.82 5.36
N GLY A 39 -1.47 -24.15 4.72
CA GLY A 39 -0.50 -25.12 5.24
C GLY A 39 0.05 -24.74 6.61
N THR A 40 0.54 -23.50 6.77
CA THR A 40 1.04 -23.00 8.07
C THR A 40 -0.07 -22.97 9.13
N GLY A 41 -1.28 -22.55 8.75
CA GLY A 41 -2.44 -22.54 9.63
C GLY A 41 -2.84 -23.93 10.14
N LEU A 42 -2.81 -24.93 9.27
CA LEU A 42 -3.08 -26.32 9.64
C LEU A 42 -2.01 -26.86 10.59
N VAL A 43 -0.73 -26.56 10.35
CA VAL A 43 0.36 -26.95 11.25
C VAL A 43 0.17 -26.32 12.63
N LEU A 44 -0.12 -25.01 12.71
CA LEU A 44 -0.38 -24.34 13.99
C LEU A 44 -1.62 -24.89 14.69
N GLY A 45 -2.67 -25.22 13.94
CA GLY A 45 -3.89 -25.83 14.47
C GLY A 45 -3.70 -27.29 14.91
N ALA A 46 -2.71 -28.00 14.36
CA ALA A 46 -2.39 -29.37 14.74
C ALA A 46 -1.68 -29.44 16.10
N ILE A 47 -0.87 -28.45 16.46
CA ILE A 47 -0.16 -28.38 17.75
C ILE A 47 -1.10 -28.63 18.94
N PRO A 48 -2.22 -27.90 19.14
CA PRO A 48 -3.12 -28.14 20.26
C PRO A 48 -3.89 -29.48 20.16
N VAL A 49 -4.08 -30.04 18.96
CA VAL A 49 -4.69 -31.38 18.81
C VAL A 49 -3.78 -32.44 19.43
N PHE A 50 -2.48 -32.36 19.12
CA PHE A 50 -1.49 -33.34 19.59
C PHE A 50 -0.99 -33.07 21.01
N ALA A 51 -0.88 -31.80 21.43
CA ALA A 51 -0.29 -31.43 22.71
C ALA A 51 -1.28 -31.50 23.88
N ILE A 52 -2.57 -31.18 23.65
CA ILE A 52 -3.57 -31.05 24.72
C ILE A 52 -4.89 -31.76 24.40
N GLY A 53 -4.92 -32.63 23.38
CA GLY A 53 -6.09 -33.43 23.03
C GLY A 53 -7.27 -32.62 22.50
N ALA A 54 -7.01 -31.43 21.93
CA ALA A 54 -8.07 -30.57 21.40
C ALA A 54 -8.82 -31.25 20.24
N ARG A 55 -10.11 -30.95 20.09
CA ARG A 55 -10.92 -31.47 18.99
C ARG A 55 -10.41 -30.91 17.65
N ALA A 56 -9.89 -31.79 16.79
CA ALA A 56 -9.34 -31.45 15.48
C ALA A 56 -10.29 -30.60 14.62
N ARG A 57 -11.60 -30.85 14.71
CA ARG A 57 -12.65 -30.10 13.99
C ARG A 57 -12.67 -28.60 14.31
N LEU A 58 -12.21 -28.20 15.49
CA LEU A 58 -12.16 -26.79 15.90
C LEU A 58 -10.72 -26.25 15.82
N ALA A 59 -9.75 -27.03 16.27
CA ALA A 59 -8.36 -26.59 16.35
C ALA A 59 -7.72 -26.27 14.98
N LEU A 60 -7.97 -27.08 13.96
CA LEU A 60 -7.42 -26.87 12.62
C LEU A 60 -7.94 -25.58 11.94
N PRO A 61 -9.26 -25.32 11.84
CA PRO A 61 -9.74 -24.08 11.26
C PRO A 61 -9.34 -22.86 12.09
N THR A 62 -9.32 -22.97 13.43
CA THR A 62 -8.82 -21.87 14.29
C THR A 62 -7.36 -21.55 13.98
N GLY A 63 -6.51 -22.54 13.78
CA GLY A 63 -5.11 -22.34 13.39
C GLY A 63 -4.99 -21.54 12.08
N VAL A 64 -5.78 -21.87 11.05
CA VAL A 64 -5.81 -21.13 9.78
C VAL A 64 -6.29 -19.69 9.96
N VAL A 65 -7.36 -19.48 10.73
CA VAL A 65 -7.89 -18.13 10.99
C VAL A 65 -6.89 -17.28 11.77
N VAL A 66 -6.24 -17.84 12.80
CA VAL A 66 -5.24 -17.12 13.60
C VAL A 66 -4.04 -16.73 12.74
N THR A 67 -3.53 -17.62 11.91
CA THR A 67 -2.45 -17.31 10.96
C THR A 67 -2.85 -16.18 10.02
N TRP A 68 -4.06 -16.25 9.45
CA TRP A 68 -4.57 -15.22 8.55
C TRP A 68 -4.67 -13.85 9.24
N LEU A 69 -5.23 -13.80 10.45
CA LEU A 69 -5.34 -12.56 11.23
C LEU A 69 -3.97 -12.00 11.62
N ALA A 70 -3.00 -12.86 11.99
CA ALA A 70 -1.64 -12.44 12.29
C ALA A 70 -0.96 -11.79 11.08
N LEU A 71 -1.10 -12.41 9.90
CA LEU A 71 -0.57 -11.85 8.65
C LEU A 71 -1.24 -10.52 8.30
N LEU A 72 -2.55 -10.41 8.51
CA LEU A 72 -3.27 -9.14 8.30
C LEU A 72 -2.80 -8.04 9.25
N ALA A 73 -2.55 -8.37 10.51
CA ALA A 73 -2.03 -7.42 11.49
C ALA A 73 -0.62 -6.94 11.08
N LEU A 74 0.24 -7.85 10.61
CA LEU A 74 1.58 -7.52 10.11
C LEU A 74 1.52 -6.66 8.84
N ASP A 75 0.66 -7.01 7.88
CA ASP A 75 0.44 -6.22 6.66
C ASP A 75 -0.04 -4.81 7.00
N ARG A 76 -1.04 -4.67 7.88
CA ARG A 76 -1.51 -3.35 8.31
C ARG A 76 -0.43 -2.55 9.02
N ARG A 77 0.38 -3.18 9.87
CA ARG A 77 1.49 -2.51 10.56
C ARG A 77 2.54 -2.04 9.56
N ARG A 78 2.91 -2.89 8.60
CA ARG A 78 3.83 -2.53 7.52
C ARG A 78 3.28 -1.40 6.67
N TRP A 79 2.02 -1.50 6.25
CA TRP A 79 1.34 -0.47 5.46
C TRP A 79 1.32 0.87 6.18
N ARG A 80 0.96 0.91 7.47
CA ARG A 80 0.94 2.16 8.26
C ARG A 80 2.30 2.83 8.37
N ASN A 81 3.37 2.04 8.37
CA ASN A 81 4.75 2.52 8.48
C ASN A 81 5.41 2.79 7.13
N ALA A 82 4.76 2.42 6.02
CA ALA A 82 5.27 2.70 4.69
C ALA A 82 5.34 4.21 4.47
N MET A 83 6.43 4.67 3.87
CA MET A 83 6.56 6.07 3.44
C MET A 83 5.74 6.28 2.16
N THR A 84 5.15 7.45 2.02
CA THR A 84 4.38 7.85 0.84
C THR A 84 4.69 9.30 0.52
N ASN A 85 4.86 9.54 -0.78
CA ASN A 85 5.13 10.85 -1.33
C ASN A 85 3.80 11.53 -1.66
N LEU A 86 3.61 12.72 -1.12
CA LEU A 86 2.47 13.60 -1.35
C LEU A 86 3.00 14.84 -2.09
N GLY A 87 2.69 14.97 -3.37
CA GLY A 87 3.06 16.14 -4.17
C GLY A 87 2.12 16.27 -5.36
N ARG A 88 1.91 17.50 -5.83
CA ARG A 88 1.14 17.82 -7.03
C ARG A 88 1.94 18.83 -7.85
N GLY A 89 2.67 18.34 -8.86
CA GLY A 89 3.36 19.17 -9.85
C GLY A 89 4.36 20.18 -9.25
N ASN A 90 4.51 21.31 -9.97
CA ASN A 90 5.38 22.44 -9.62
C ASN A 90 4.80 23.23 -8.43
N MET A 91 4.94 22.70 -7.21
CA MET A 91 4.66 23.46 -5.99
C MET A 91 5.77 24.48 -5.70
N ASP A 92 5.44 25.58 -5.03
CA ASP A 92 6.46 26.49 -4.53
C ASP A 92 7.27 25.84 -3.41
N ARG A 93 8.60 26.00 -3.46
CA ARG A 93 9.52 25.37 -2.50
C ARG A 93 9.30 25.91 -1.09
N ALA A 94 9.13 27.22 -0.94
CA ALA A 94 8.95 27.85 0.36
C ALA A 94 7.65 27.38 1.04
N ALA A 95 6.56 27.24 0.27
CA ALA A 95 5.29 26.71 0.76
C ALA A 95 5.41 25.26 1.25
N VAL A 96 6.12 24.39 0.51
CA VAL A 96 6.31 22.99 0.91
C VAL A 96 7.22 22.88 2.15
N GLU A 97 8.31 23.65 2.21
CA GLU A 97 9.19 23.67 3.39
C GLU A 97 8.45 24.19 4.64
N ALA A 98 7.59 25.20 4.50
CA ALA A 98 6.75 25.69 5.59
C ALA A 98 5.75 24.61 6.07
N ALA A 99 5.10 23.90 5.14
CA ALA A 99 4.22 22.79 5.46
C ALA A 99 4.96 21.64 6.18
N VAL A 100 6.19 21.32 5.77
CA VAL A 100 7.04 20.33 6.45
C VAL A 100 7.35 20.76 7.87
N ALA A 101 7.76 22.02 8.08
CA ALA A 101 8.06 22.55 9.41
C ALA A 101 6.83 22.50 10.33
N GLU A 102 5.64 22.85 9.81
CA GLU A 102 4.39 22.78 10.58
C GLU A 102 4.02 21.33 10.96
N LEU A 103 4.20 20.37 10.05
CA LEU A 103 3.96 18.96 10.33
C LEU A 103 4.94 18.42 11.37
N GLN A 104 6.22 18.79 11.27
CA GLN A 104 7.24 18.42 12.27
C GLN A 104 6.94 19.03 13.64
N ALA A 105 6.46 20.27 13.71
CA ALA A 105 6.02 20.90 14.95
C ALA A 105 4.84 20.17 15.61
N LYS A 106 4.00 19.49 14.80
CA LYS A 106 2.91 18.61 15.27
C LYS A 106 3.38 17.19 15.60
N GLY A 107 4.68 16.92 15.58
CA GLY A 107 5.28 15.62 15.88
C GLY A 107 5.17 14.60 14.73
N ILE A 108 4.84 15.05 13.52
CA ILE A 108 4.73 14.18 12.34
C ILE A 108 6.08 14.11 11.65
N ALA A 109 6.56 12.89 11.39
CA ALA A 109 7.77 12.66 10.61
C ALA A 109 7.50 12.93 9.12
N ALA A 110 7.63 14.19 8.73
CA ALA A 110 7.54 14.67 7.36
C ALA A 110 8.92 15.11 6.85
N THR A 111 9.24 14.77 5.61
CA THR A 111 10.48 15.19 4.93
C THR A 111 10.15 15.80 3.58
N TYR A 112 10.86 16.86 3.21
CA TYR A 112 10.78 17.43 1.86
C TYR A 112 11.34 16.44 0.83
N TRP A 113 10.70 16.35 -0.33
CA TRP A 113 11.26 15.68 -1.50
C TRP A 113 11.07 16.53 -2.75
N GLU A 114 12.04 16.43 -3.65
CA GLU A 114 12.05 17.09 -4.95
C GLU A 114 12.60 16.11 -5.98
N GLU A 115 11.86 15.92 -7.06
CA GLU A 115 12.25 15.04 -8.16
C GLU A 115 12.10 15.81 -9.46
N ARG A 116 13.15 15.76 -10.28
CA ARG A 116 13.13 16.33 -11.61
C ARG A 116 12.67 15.25 -12.58
N TRP A 117 11.55 15.49 -13.26
CA TRP A 117 11.04 14.60 -14.27
C TRP A 117 11.44 15.14 -15.64
N GLU A 118 12.14 14.33 -16.44
CA GLU A 118 12.28 14.57 -17.87
C GLU A 118 11.08 13.92 -18.54
N GLU A 119 10.13 14.74 -18.99
CA GLU A 119 8.90 14.26 -19.60
C GLU A 119 9.19 13.93 -21.07
N ASP A 120 9.40 12.65 -21.38
CA ASP A 120 9.75 12.15 -22.73
C ASP A 120 8.72 12.49 -23.83
N GLU A 121 7.51 12.96 -23.48
CA GLU A 121 6.42 13.28 -24.41
C GLU A 121 6.07 14.78 -24.53
N VAL A 122 6.77 15.68 -23.82
CA VAL A 122 6.57 17.14 -23.94
C VAL A 122 7.66 17.73 -24.85
N PRO A 123 7.31 18.60 -25.84
CA PRO A 123 8.30 19.27 -26.68
C PRO A 123 9.39 19.94 -25.83
N PRO A 124 10.65 19.97 -26.28
CA PRO A 124 11.81 20.36 -25.46
C PRO A 124 11.59 21.76 -24.88
N GLY A 125 11.28 21.79 -23.58
CA GLY A 125 10.78 22.98 -22.91
C GLY A 125 10.66 22.72 -21.42
N GLU A 126 11.76 23.00 -20.73
CA GLU A 126 11.97 23.06 -19.27
C GLU A 126 11.60 21.80 -18.45
N PRO A 127 12.55 21.26 -17.66
CA PRO A 127 12.26 20.11 -16.80
C PRO A 127 11.19 20.46 -15.76
N THR A 128 10.18 19.62 -15.61
CA THR A 128 9.15 19.76 -14.58
C THR A 128 9.72 19.33 -13.22
N LEU A 129 9.64 20.21 -12.23
CA LEU A 129 10.13 19.97 -10.88
C LEU A 129 8.96 19.56 -9.99
N HIS A 130 8.84 18.25 -9.76
CA HIS A 130 7.84 17.73 -8.85
C HIS A 130 8.34 17.89 -7.41
N ARG A 131 7.61 18.67 -6.62
CA ARG A 131 7.92 18.91 -5.21
C ARG A 131 6.81 18.39 -4.33
N GLY A 132 7.18 17.98 -3.12
CA GLY A 132 6.19 17.56 -2.14
C GLY A 132 6.79 17.13 -0.81
N ILE A 133 5.98 16.39 -0.06
CA ILE A 133 6.28 15.88 1.27
C ILE A 133 6.23 14.37 1.27
N THR A 134 7.23 13.73 1.86
CA THR A 134 7.22 12.30 2.16
C THR A 134 6.84 12.14 3.63
N CYS A 135 5.85 11.33 3.92
CA CYS A 135 5.43 11.02 5.29
C CYS A 135 4.98 9.56 5.40
N ARG A 136 4.80 9.07 6.63
CA ARG A 136 4.24 7.73 6.83
C ARG A 136 2.79 7.68 6.38
N GLN A 137 2.36 6.52 5.89
CA GLN A 137 0.98 6.28 5.47
C GLN A 137 -0.04 6.52 6.60
N ALA A 138 0.35 6.28 7.86
CA ALA A 138 -0.46 6.60 9.03
C ALA A 138 -0.79 8.10 9.14
N ASP A 139 0.10 8.97 8.66
CA ASP A 139 0.06 10.42 8.86
C ASP A 139 -0.46 11.17 7.62
N VAL A 140 -0.66 10.47 6.51
CA VAL A 140 -1.08 11.03 5.21
C VAL A 140 -2.28 11.97 5.34
N LYS A 141 -3.32 11.60 6.11
CA LYS A 141 -4.50 12.46 6.25
C LYS A 141 -4.18 13.82 6.87
N ILE A 142 -3.27 13.86 7.84
CA ILE A 142 -2.88 15.09 8.51
C ILE A 142 -1.91 15.88 7.61
N ALA A 143 -0.99 15.18 6.96
CA ALA A 143 -0.04 15.77 6.02
C ALA A 143 -0.73 16.41 4.82
N THR A 144 -1.70 15.73 4.19
CA THR A 144 -2.49 16.28 3.08
C THR A 144 -3.26 17.52 3.51
N LYS A 145 -3.89 17.51 4.69
CA LYS A 145 -4.61 18.68 5.19
C LYS A 145 -3.67 19.86 5.41
N GLY A 146 -2.53 19.64 6.07
CA GLY A 146 -1.54 20.70 6.30
C GLY A 146 -0.98 21.29 5.00
N LEU A 147 -0.73 20.44 4.00
CA LEU A 147 -0.30 20.88 2.68
C LEU A 147 -1.39 21.70 1.97
N ASP A 148 -2.64 21.24 1.99
CA ASP A 148 -3.77 21.94 1.37
C ASP A 148 -4.05 23.30 2.04
N ASP A 149 -3.89 23.40 3.36
CA ASP A 149 -4.08 24.65 4.11
C ASP A 149 -3.00 25.69 3.73
N GLN A 150 -1.74 25.27 3.56
CA GLN A 150 -0.64 26.15 3.13
C GLN A 150 -0.78 26.62 1.68
N LEU A 151 -1.18 25.72 0.77
CA LEU A 151 -1.41 26.06 -0.63
C LEU A 151 -2.56 27.06 -0.85
N ARG A 152 -3.48 27.18 0.11
CA ARG A 152 -4.56 28.17 0.06
C ARG A 152 -4.15 29.54 0.61
N ALA A 153 -3.04 29.61 1.33
CA ALA A 153 -2.55 30.85 1.95
C ALA A 153 -1.61 31.65 1.04
N THR A 154 -1.06 31.00 0.00
CA THR A 154 -0.22 31.58 -1.06
C THR A 154 -1.05 31.99 -2.27
#